data_AF-A0A1G1Z2U2-F1
#
_entry.id   AF-A0A1G1Z2U2-F1
#
_cell.length_a   1.000
_cell.length_b   1.000
_cell.length_c   1.000
_cell.angle_alpha   90.00
_cell.angle_beta   90.00
_cell.angle_gamma   90.00
#
_symmetry.space_group_name_H-M   'P 1'
#
loop_
_entity.id
_entity.type
_entity.pdbx_description
1 polymer ?
#
loop_
_entity_poly.entity_id
_entity_poly.type
_entity_poly.pdbx_seq_one_letter_code
_entity_poly.pdbx_strand_id
1 'polypeptide(L)'
;MIPPVVIMAAWGGDFVYQNLKGRFSMETTKKIVAIMAILMVIEAWHSYFVVWGKNPNTADAFSANYVKLAEEVNQMPVSTPKVIVVNASGIDVRGIPMPAQTVMFLTNSFTEEGRLNKNISYITPEKLKLISLPPGSVVRFLNEE
;
A
#
# COMPACT_ATOMS: atom_id res chain seq x y z
N MET A 1 2.97 19.75 -9.22
CA MET A 1 4.41 19.89 -8.89
C MET A 1 5.36 19.33 -9.96
N ILE A 2 4.86 18.67 -11.01
CA ILE A 2 5.72 18.03 -12.04
C ILE A 2 6.46 19.04 -12.95
N PRO A 3 5.82 20.13 -13.46
CA PRO A 3 6.49 20.98 -14.45
C PRO A 3 7.76 21.69 -13.95
N PRO A 4 7.81 22.30 -12.74
CA PRO A 4 9.02 22.94 -12.24
C PRO A 4 10.20 21.96 -12.08
N VAL A 5 9.94 20.73 -11.64
CA VAL A 5 10.98 19.72 -11.41
C VAL A 5 11.61 19.28 -12.74
N VAL A 6 10.80 19.06 -13.78
CA VAL A 6 11.31 18.69 -15.11
C VAL A 6 12.14 19.82 -15.73
N ILE A 7 11.69 21.08 -15.58
CA ILE A 7 12.44 22.25 -16.07
C ILE A 7 13.79 22.37 -15.35
N MET A 8 13.81 22.23 -14.02
CA MET A 8 15.06 22.28 -13.26
C MET A 8 16.00 21.12 -13.58
N ALA A 9 15.47 19.91 -13.79
CA ALA A 9 16.29 18.76 -14.20
C ALA A 9 16.92 18.97 -15.59
N ALA A 10 16.16 19.48 -16.55
CA ALA A 10 16.67 19.79 -17.88
C ALA A 10 17.74 20.90 -17.82
N TRP A 11 17.50 21.96 -17.04
CA TRP A 11 18.46 23.04 -16.88
C TRP A 11 19.75 22.57 -16.20
N GLY A 12 19.65 21.75 -15.15
CA GLY A 12 20.81 21.14 -14.50
C GLY A 12 21.61 20.23 -15.45
N GLY A 13 20.92 19.45 -16.29
CA GLY A 13 21.55 18.62 -17.31
C GLY A 13 22.32 19.43 -18.36
N ASP A 14 21.70 20.49 -18.89
CA ASP A 14 22.37 21.40 -19.84
C ASP A 14 23.58 22.09 -19.18
N PHE A 15 23.41 22.60 -17.96
CA PHE A 15 24.50 23.21 -17.19
C PHE A 15 25.70 22.27 -17.04
N VAL A 16 25.48 21.01 -16.65
CA VAL A 16 26.56 20.02 -16.52
C VAL A 16 27.22 19.75 -17.88
N TYR A 17 26.43 19.55 -18.94
CA TYR A 17 26.97 19.26 -20.28
C TYR A 17 27.87 20.39 -20.81
N GLN A 18 27.42 21.63 -20.72
CA GLN A 18 28.17 22.79 -21.19
C GLN A 18 29.48 22.98 -20.41
N ASN A 19 29.44 22.77 -19.08
CA ASN A 19 30.65 22.82 -18.24
C ASN A 19 31.66 21.71 -18.58
N LEU A 20 31.19 20.52 -18.94
CA LEU A 20 32.07 19.40 -19.29
C LEU A 20 32.64 19.52 -20.70
N LYS A 21 31.84 20.00 -21.68
CA LYS A 21 32.27 20.18 -23.07
C LYS A 21 33.46 21.15 -23.20
N GLY A 22 33.55 22.15 -22.34
CA GLY A 22 34.67 23.10 -22.33
C GLY A 22 35.96 22.58 -21.66
N ARG A 23 35.90 21.44 -20.95
CA ARG A 23 37.02 20.91 -20.14
C ARG A 23 37.60 19.61 -20.66
N PHE A 24 36.82 18.82 -21.40
CA PHE A 24 37.22 17.50 -21.88
C PHE A 24 36.95 17.34 -23.38
N SER A 25 37.55 16.29 -23.96
CA SER A 25 37.22 15.90 -25.33
C SER A 25 35.74 15.50 -25.44
N MET A 26 35.14 15.71 -26.61
CA MET A 26 33.73 15.37 -26.87
C MET A 26 33.41 13.89 -26.56
N GLU A 27 34.36 12.99 -26.84
CA GLU A 27 34.17 11.56 -26.60
C GLU A 27 34.15 11.24 -25.10
N THR A 28 35.04 11.87 -24.32
CA THR A 28 35.06 11.78 -22.86
C THR A 28 33.78 12.37 -22.26
N THR A 29 33.33 13.54 -22.74
CA THR A 29 32.09 14.17 -22.28
C THR A 29 30.87 13.26 -22.48
N LYS A 30 30.74 12.64 -23.66
CA LYS A 30 29.64 11.70 -23.94
C LYS A 30 29.65 10.51 -22.97
N LYS A 31 30.82 9.93 -22.70
CA LYS A 31 30.97 8.81 -21.74
C LYS A 31 30.55 9.23 -20.33
N ILE A 32 30.99 10.40 -19.86
CA ILE A 32 30.61 10.93 -18.53
C ILE A 32 29.09 11.14 -18.44
N VAL A 33 28.48 11.80 -19.44
CA VAL A 33 27.03 12.04 -19.44
C VAL A 33 26.25 10.73 -19.47
N ALA A 34 26.68 9.75 -20.27
CA ALA A 34 26.05 8.43 -20.30
C ALA A 34 26.16 7.72 -18.94
N ILE A 35 27.32 7.77 -18.28
CA ILE A 35 27.49 7.22 -16.93
C ILE A 35 26.58 7.92 -15.93
N MET A 36 26.51 9.26 -15.96
CA MET A 36 25.61 10.02 -15.09
C MET A 36 24.14 9.64 -15.29
N ALA A 37 23.71 9.47 -16.55
CA ALA A 37 22.35 9.03 -16.86
C ALA A 37 22.06 7.63 -16.28
N ILE A 38 23.00 6.69 -16.43
CA ILE A 38 22.88 5.35 -15.84
C ILE A 38 22.81 5.43 -14.31
N LEU A 39 23.66 6.23 -13.68
CA LEU A 39 23.67 6.41 -12.23
C LEU A 39 22.36 7.00 -11.71
N MET A 40 21.75 7.95 -12.43
CA MET A 40 20.44 8.49 -12.07
C MET A 40 19.33 7.44 -12.14
N VAL A 41 19.37 6.54 -13.15
CA VAL A 41 18.41 5.43 -13.23
C VAL A 41 18.59 4.46 -12.07
N ILE A 42 19.84 4.12 -11.73
CA ILE A 42 20.16 3.24 -10.61
C ILE A 42 19.72 3.87 -9.28
N GLU A 43 19.97 5.15 -9.08
CA GLU A 43 19.56 5.89 -7.88
C GLU A 43 18.05 5.92 -7.74
N ALA A 44 17.31 6.28 -8.80
CA ALA A 44 15.86 6.31 -8.77
C ALA A 44 15.27 4.91 -8.47
N TRP A 45 15.82 3.86 -9.08
CA TRP A 45 15.43 2.48 -8.78
C TRP A 45 15.71 2.11 -7.31
N HIS A 46 16.90 2.42 -6.80
CA HIS A 46 17.29 2.10 -5.44
C HIS A 46 16.42 2.86 -4.42
N SER A 47 16.26 4.17 -4.60
CA SER A 47 15.46 5.02 -3.72
C SER A 47 14.00 4.59 -3.70
N TYR A 48 13.40 4.27 -4.86
CA TYR A 48 12.00 3.86 -4.93
C TYR A 48 11.76 2.42 -4.47
N PHE A 49 12.47 1.43 -5.04
CA PHE A 49 12.17 0.02 -4.79
C PHE A 49 12.89 -0.56 -3.58
N VAL A 50 14.05 -0.02 -3.21
CA VAL A 50 14.84 -0.55 -2.08
C VAL A 50 14.60 0.28 -0.83
N VAL A 51 14.85 1.59 -0.86
CA VAL A 51 14.74 2.44 0.33
C VAL A 51 13.28 2.65 0.70
N TRP A 52 12.45 3.13 -0.23
CA TRP A 52 11.04 3.38 0.04
C TRP A 52 10.22 2.09 0.07
N GLY A 53 10.37 1.21 -0.94
CA GLY A 53 9.57 -0.01 -1.07
C GLY A 53 9.80 -1.06 0.02
N LYS A 54 10.99 -1.12 0.64
CA LYS A 54 11.27 -2.04 1.76
C LYS A 54 11.14 -1.39 3.14
N ASN A 55 10.78 -0.11 3.20
CA ASN A 55 10.54 0.55 4.48
C ASN A 55 9.27 -0.03 5.11
N PRO A 56 9.30 -0.55 6.34
CA PRO A 56 8.11 -1.09 7.00
C PRO A 56 6.97 -0.07 7.06
N ASN A 57 7.27 1.21 7.33
CA ASN A 57 6.26 2.27 7.36
C ASN A 57 5.54 2.46 6.02
N THR A 58 6.17 2.08 4.90
CA THR A 58 5.50 2.09 3.59
C THR A 58 4.48 0.97 3.50
N ALA A 59 4.77 -0.23 4.01
CA ALA A 59 3.80 -1.32 4.03
C ALA A 59 2.59 -0.96 4.91
N ASP A 60 2.86 -0.37 6.07
CA ASP A 60 1.89 0.05 7.07
C ASP A 60 0.98 1.17 6.50
N ALA A 61 1.58 2.18 5.87
CA ALA A 61 0.85 3.28 5.21
C ALA A 61 -0.08 2.80 4.07
N PHE A 62 0.18 1.62 3.50
CA PHE A 62 -0.63 1.01 2.45
C PHE A 62 -1.45 -0.19 2.97
N SER A 63 -1.68 -0.29 4.28
CA SER A 63 -2.59 -1.27 4.89
C SER A 63 -2.22 -2.73 4.59
N ALA A 64 -0.93 -3.05 4.53
CA ALA A 64 -0.44 -4.41 4.28
C ALA A 64 -0.98 -5.42 5.32
N ASN A 65 -1.16 -5.00 6.56
CA ASN A 65 -1.81 -5.77 7.62
C ASN A 65 -3.27 -6.15 7.29
N TYR A 66 -4.04 -5.28 6.64
CA TYR A 66 -5.42 -5.57 6.24
C TYR A 66 -5.45 -6.55 5.07
N VAL A 67 -4.48 -6.47 4.15
CA VAL A 67 -4.31 -7.45 3.08
C VAL A 67 -4.04 -8.83 3.66
N LYS A 68 -3.09 -8.92 4.60
CA LYS A 68 -2.77 -10.18 5.29
C LYS A 68 -3.98 -10.77 6.02
N LEU A 69 -4.74 -9.92 6.73
CA LEU A 69 -5.98 -10.35 7.38
C LEU A 69 -6.99 -10.90 6.36
N ALA A 70 -7.15 -10.24 5.21
CA ALA A 70 -8.04 -10.71 4.15
C ALA A 70 -7.59 -12.07 3.57
N GLU A 71 -6.28 -12.26 3.37
CA GLU A 71 -5.70 -13.54 2.94
C GLU A 71 -5.97 -14.65 3.96
N GLU A 72 -5.74 -14.39 5.24
CA GLU A 72 -6.06 -15.35 6.31
C GLU A 72 -7.55 -15.73 6.31
N VAL A 73 -8.44 -14.75 6.16
CA VAL A 73 -9.89 -14.96 6.11
C VAL A 73 -10.29 -15.78 4.88
N ASN A 74 -9.68 -15.53 3.72
CA ASN A 74 -9.94 -16.26 2.48
C ASN A 74 -9.44 -17.71 2.51
N GLN A 75 -8.39 -18.01 3.29
CA GLN A 75 -7.88 -19.36 3.48
C GLN A 75 -8.78 -20.23 4.39
N MET A 76 -9.65 -19.61 5.19
CA MET A 76 -10.59 -20.35 6.05
C MET A 76 -11.74 -20.96 5.25
N PRO A 77 -12.25 -22.14 5.65
CA PRO A 77 -13.41 -22.76 5.00
C PRO A 77 -14.64 -21.84 5.00
N VAL A 78 -15.42 -21.87 3.92
CA VAL A 78 -16.67 -21.07 3.82
C VAL A 78 -17.66 -21.44 4.92
N SER A 79 -17.68 -22.71 5.35
CA SER A 79 -18.53 -23.18 6.45
C SER A 79 -18.18 -22.56 7.80
N THR A 80 -16.93 -22.11 8.01
CA THR A 80 -16.50 -21.47 9.25
C THR A 80 -17.09 -20.07 9.36
N PRO A 81 -17.82 -19.73 10.44
CA PRO A 81 -18.26 -18.36 10.69
C PRO A 81 -17.06 -17.46 11.03
N LYS A 82 -16.87 -16.38 10.28
CA LYS A 82 -15.74 -15.46 10.42
C LYS A 82 -16.25 -14.11 10.89
N VAL A 83 -15.70 -13.63 12.00
CA VAL A 83 -16.12 -12.36 12.62
C VAL A 83 -14.94 -11.41 12.63
N ILE A 84 -15.07 -10.32 11.87
CA ILE A 84 -14.05 -9.28 11.75
C ILE A 84 -14.49 -8.11 12.62
N VAL A 85 -13.72 -7.89 13.70
CA VAL A 85 -13.93 -6.79 14.63
C VAL A 85 -13.12 -5.60 14.14
N VAL A 86 -13.81 -4.55 13.70
CA VAL A 86 -13.20 -3.37 13.10
C VAL A 86 -12.90 -2.36 14.20
N ASN A 87 -11.67 -2.41 14.70
CA ASN A 87 -11.15 -1.56 15.77
C ASN A 87 -10.25 -0.42 15.25
N ALA A 88 -10.03 -0.36 13.93
CA ALA A 88 -9.37 0.78 13.30
C ALA A 88 -10.33 1.97 13.19
N SER A 89 -9.81 3.17 13.46
CA SER A 89 -10.56 4.41 13.33
C SER A 89 -10.68 4.82 11.85
N GLY A 90 -11.70 5.62 11.56
CA GLY A 90 -11.93 6.11 10.21
C GLY A 90 -13.35 6.61 10.05
N ILE A 91 -13.64 7.13 8.87
CA ILE A 91 -15.00 7.56 8.53
C ILE A 91 -15.88 6.33 8.44
N ASP A 92 -17.02 6.35 9.14
CA ASP A 92 -18.01 5.30 9.03
C ASP A 92 -18.63 5.27 7.63
N VAL A 93 -18.65 4.08 7.03
CA VAL A 93 -19.34 3.82 5.77
C VAL A 93 -20.37 2.74 6.01
N ARG A 94 -21.64 3.14 6.16
CA ARG A 94 -22.77 2.24 6.47
C ARG A 94 -22.64 1.54 7.82
N GLY A 95 -22.12 2.25 8.84
CA GLY A 95 -22.00 1.75 10.21
C GLY A 95 -20.82 0.80 10.44
N ILE A 96 -19.87 0.74 9.50
CA ILE A 96 -18.58 0.08 9.65
C ILE A 96 -17.48 1.08 9.24
N PRO A 97 -16.39 1.23 10.01
CA PRO A 97 -15.29 2.11 9.65
C PRO A 97 -14.67 1.78 8.29
N MET A 98 -14.29 2.82 7.53
CA MET A 98 -13.69 2.70 6.19
C MET A 98 -12.52 1.71 6.09
N PRO A 99 -11.61 1.56 7.08
CA PRO A 99 -10.53 0.57 7.02
C PRO A 99 -10.98 -0.86 6.71
N ALA A 100 -12.21 -1.24 7.06
CA ALA A 100 -12.75 -2.56 6.74
C ALA A 100 -12.93 -2.80 5.23
N GLN A 101 -12.99 -1.75 4.41
CA GLN A 101 -13.24 -1.87 2.97
C GLN A 101 -12.15 -2.64 2.22
N THR A 102 -10.88 -2.50 2.62
CA THR A 102 -9.78 -3.28 2.02
C THR A 102 -10.02 -4.77 2.19
N VAL A 103 -10.41 -5.19 3.41
CA VAL A 103 -10.75 -6.58 3.69
C VAL A 103 -11.99 -7.00 2.91
N MET A 104 -13.06 -6.21 2.96
CA MET A 104 -14.31 -6.49 2.23
C MET A 104 -14.11 -6.67 0.73
N PHE A 105 -13.25 -5.86 0.12
CA PHE A 105 -12.95 -5.94 -1.30
C PHE A 105 -12.21 -7.24 -1.62
N LEU A 106 -11.13 -7.53 -0.89
CA LEU A 106 -10.28 -8.70 -1.12
C LEU A 106 -10.98 -10.04 -0.79
N THR A 107 -11.95 -10.04 0.13
CA THR A 107 -12.75 -11.22 0.45
C THR A 107 -14.06 -11.30 -0.33
N ASN A 108 -14.32 -10.35 -1.24
CA ASN A 108 -15.58 -10.19 -1.96
C ASN A 108 -16.83 -10.23 -1.03
N SER A 109 -16.76 -9.50 0.08
CA SER A 109 -17.80 -9.44 1.11
C SER A 109 -18.24 -8.02 1.44
N PHE A 110 -18.12 -7.10 0.48
CA PHE A 110 -18.65 -5.74 0.62
C PHE A 110 -20.19 -5.73 0.61
N THR A 111 -20.79 -6.56 -0.25
CA THR A 111 -22.23 -6.73 -0.32
C THR A 111 -22.74 -7.66 0.77
N GLU A 112 -24.02 -7.55 1.11
CA GLU A 112 -24.66 -8.45 2.07
C GLU A 112 -24.66 -9.90 1.57
N GLU A 113 -24.97 -10.11 0.28
CA GLU A 113 -24.89 -11.41 -0.36
C GLU A 113 -23.47 -12.02 -0.26
N GLY A 114 -22.43 -11.24 -0.53
CA GLY A 114 -21.04 -11.69 -0.40
C GLY A 114 -20.69 -12.09 1.03
N ARG A 115 -21.16 -11.33 2.03
CA ARG A 115 -21.00 -11.66 3.45
C ARG A 115 -21.65 -12.99 3.81
N LEU A 116 -22.90 -13.21 3.39
CA LEU A 116 -23.63 -14.45 3.64
C LEU A 116 -22.96 -15.64 2.95
N ASN A 117 -22.62 -15.49 1.67
CA ASN A 117 -21.98 -16.54 0.86
C ASN A 117 -20.58 -16.93 1.38
N LYS A 118 -19.87 -16.02 2.04
CA LYS A 118 -18.54 -16.28 2.62
C LYS A 118 -18.55 -16.53 4.13
N ASN A 119 -19.73 -16.42 4.75
CA ASN A 119 -19.93 -16.51 6.19
C ASN A 119 -19.04 -15.51 6.96
N ILE A 120 -19.02 -14.25 6.52
CA ILE A 120 -18.22 -13.16 7.09
C ILE A 120 -19.13 -12.09 7.68
N SER A 121 -18.90 -11.74 8.94
CA SER A 121 -19.58 -10.65 9.63
C SER A 121 -18.59 -9.58 10.06
N TYR A 122 -18.92 -8.31 9.82
CA TYR A 122 -18.15 -7.15 10.29
C TYR A 122 -18.89 -6.49 11.44
N ILE A 123 -18.20 -6.26 12.55
CA ILE A 123 -18.78 -5.65 13.75
C ILE A 123 -17.77 -4.69 14.38
N THR A 124 -18.27 -3.71 15.13
CA THR A 124 -17.43 -2.83 15.94
C THR A 124 -17.17 -3.44 17.32
N PRO A 125 -16.13 -2.99 18.05
CA PRO A 125 -15.83 -3.45 19.41
C PRO A 125 -17.00 -3.26 20.39
N GLU A 126 -17.80 -2.21 20.24
CA GLU A 126 -18.97 -1.96 21.07
C GLU A 126 -20.04 -3.02 20.83
N LYS A 127 -20.28 -3.36 19.55
CA LYS A 127 -21.27 -4.38 19.17
C LYS A 127 -20.85 -5.77 19.63
N LEU A 128 -19.55 -6.08 19.61
CA LEU A 128 -19.03 -7.36 20.11
C LEU A 128 -19.42 -7.62 21.58
N LYS A 129 -19.50 -6.57 22.41
CA LYS A 129 -19.90 -6.70 23.83
C LYS A 129 -21.39 -7.02 24.02
N LEU A 130 -22.21 -6.79 23.00
CA LEU A 130 -23.68 -6.88 23.08
C LEU A 130 -24.25 -8.16 22.46
N ILE A 131 -23.44 -8.94 21.73
CA ILE A 131 -23.91 -10.09 20.96
C ILE A 131 -23.24 -11.40 21.39
N SER A 132 -23.98 -12.50 21.31
CA SER A 132 -23.42 -13.85 21.36
C SER A 132 -22.96 -14.27 19.97
N LEU A 133 -21.72 -14.75 19.84
CA LEU A 133 -21.19 -15.23 18.57
C LEU A 133 -21.69 -16.64 18.24
N PRO A 134 -21.83 -16.99 16.94
CA PRO A 134 -22.09 -18.36 16.53
C PRO A 134 -21.07 -19.36 17.11
N PRO A 135 -21.48 -20.59 17.46
CA PRO A 135 -20.55 -21.62 17.87
C PRO A 135 -19.50 -21.90 16.79
N GLY A 136 -18.23 -22.00 17.19
CA GLY A 136 -17.12 -22.23 16.26
C GLY A 136 -16.70 -21.00 15.44
N SER A 137 -17.21 -19.81 15.76
CA SER A 137 -16.75 -18.57 15.14
C SER A 137 -15.26 -18.32 15.34
N VAL A 138 -14.58 -17.96 14.26
CA VAL A 138 -13.22 -17.44 14.31
C VAL A 138 -13.28 -15.92 14.32
N VAL A 139 -12.76 -15.33 15.40
CA VAL A 139 -12.70 -13.86 15.57
C VAL A 139 -11.33 -13.36 15.12
N ARG A 140 -11.32 -12.26 14.37
CA ARG A 140 -10.13 -11.51 13.99
C ARG A 140 -10.34 -10.03 14.20
N PHE A 141 -9.31 -9.34 14.66
CA PHE A 141 -9.33 -7.91 14.88
C PHE A 141 -8.63 -7.21 13.72
N LEU A 142 -9.29 -6.20 13.17
CA LEU A 142 -8.71 -5.23 12.26
C LEU A 142 -8.38 -4.00 13.12
N ASN A 143 -7.13 -3.92 13.57
CA ASN A 143 -6.62 -2.84 14.39
C ASN A 143 -5.85 -1.83 13.54
N GLU A 144 -5.74 -0.60 14.02
CA GLU A 144 -4.65 0.28 13.60
C GLU A 144 -3.30 -0.28 14.05
N GLU A 145 -2.24 0.04 13.31
CA GLU A 145 -0.84 -0.18 13.72
C GLU A 145 -0.33 0.97 14.58
#